data_AF-A0A430J7Q5-F1
#
_entry.id   AF-A0A430J7Q5-F1
#
_cell.length_a   1.000
_cell.length_b   1.000
_cell.length_c   1.000
_cell.angle_alpha   90.00
_cell.angle_beta   90.00
_cell.angle_gamma   90.00
#
_symmetry.space_group_name_H-M   'P 1'
#
loop_
_entity.id
_entity.type
_entity.pdbx_description
1 polymer ?
#
loop_
_entity_poly.entity_id
_entity_poly.type
_entity_poly.pdbx_seq_one_letter_code
_entity_poly.pdbx_strand_id
1 'polypeptide(L)'
;MSDKAVKIIESVLKTIIEQRKRDISKMMLYVYPGSPLLEEGYVKTKYGVLVVTENPWATKGTAYIREETSKGSAFAWVSRRQVTK
;
A
#
# COMPACT_ATOMS: atom_id res chain seq x y z
N MET A 1 4.87 14.19 2.79
CA MET A 1 3.64 13.47 2.39
C MET A 1 2.37 14.32 2.50
N SER A 2 1.30 14.03 1.75
CA SER A 2 -0.03 14.69 1.90
C SER A 2 -0.96 13.87 2.80
N ASP A 3 -1.65 14.52 3.74
CA ASP A 3 -2.61 13.89 4.67
C ASP A 3 -3.68 13.05 3.97
N LYS A 4 -4.04 13.42 2.73
CA LYS A 4 -5.03 12.70 1.93
C LYS A 4 -4.53 11.31 1.53
N ALA A 5 -3.25 11.17 1.19
CA ALA A 5 -2.66 9.90 0.79
C ALA A 5 -2.62 8.92 1.97
N VAL A 6 -2.20 9.40 3.15
CA VAL A 6 -2.17 8.61 4.39
C VAL A 6 -3.57 8.11 4.74
N LYS A 7 -4.59 8.96 4.69
CA LYS A 7 -5.99 8.56 4.95
C LYS A 7 -6.49 7.47 4.01
N ILE A 8 -6.11 7.51 2.73
CA ILE A 8 -6.48 6.46 1.76
C ILE A 8 -5.78 5.15 2.13
N ILE A 9 -4.48 5.19 2.41
CA ILE A 9 -3.70 4.02 2.85
C ILE A 9 -4.33 3.42 4.12
N GLU A 10 -4.65 4.25 5.12
CA GLU A 10 -5.27 3.82 6.36
C GLU A 10 -6.67 3.22 6.17
N SER A 11 -7.45 3.72 5.22
CA SER A 11 -8.76 3.14 4.87
C SER A 11 -8.62 1.73 4.31
N VAL A 12 -7.63 1.51 3.44
CA VAL A 12 -7.33 0.18 2.90
C VAL A 12 -6.79 -0.75 3.99
N LEU A 13 -5.82 -0.27 4.78
CA LEU A 13 -5.27 -1.02 5.92
C LEU A 13 -6.34 -1.39 6.94
N LYS A 14 -7.34 -0.54 7.18
CA LYS A 14 -8.48 -0.84 8.05
C LYS A 14 -9.12 -2.17 7.68
N THR A 15 -9.43 -2.35 6.40
CA THR A 15 -10.07 -3.57 5.91
C THR A 15 -9.16 -4.79 6.08
N ILE A 16 -7.87 -4.64 5.79
CA ILE A 16 -6.91 -5.75 5.85
C ILE A 16 -6.59 -6.15 7.30
N ILE A 17 -6.38 -5.17 8.18
CA ILE A 17 -5.94 -5.38 9.56
C ILE A 17 -7.14 -5.68 10.47
N GLU A 18 -8.16 -4.83 10.46
CA GLU A 18 -9.27 -4.98 11.42
C GLU A 18 -10.20 -6.14 11.05
N GLN A 19 -10.51 -6.30 9.75
CA GLN A 19 -11.47 -7.32 9.29
C GLN A 19 -10.79 -8.65 8.97
N ARG A 20 -9.63 -8.64 8.29
CA ARG A 20 -8.91 -9.87 7.92
C ARG A 20 -7.84 -10.28 8.94
N LYS A 21 -7.69 -9.54 10.04
CA LYS A 21 -6.77 -9.82 11.17
C LYS A 21 -5.33 -10.06 10.72
N ARG A 22 -4.88 -9.28 9.73
CA ARG A 22 -3.51 -9.35 9.21
C ARG A 22 -2.58 -8.40 9.94
N ASP A 23 -1.28 -8.69 9.85
CA ASP A 23 -0.21 -7.96 10.51
C ASP A 23 0.49 -7.02 9.52
N ILE A 24 0.48 -5.71 9.82
CA ILE A 24 1.08 -4.68 8.95
C ILE A 24 2.59 -4.89 8.75
N SER A 25 3.29 -5.50 9.71
CA SER A 25 4.74 -5.73 9.62
C SER A 25 5.12 -6.68 8.48
N LYS A 26 4.14 -7.44 7.95
CA LYS A 26 4.30 -8.36 6.82
C LYS A 26 3.86 -7.75 5.49
N MET A 27 3.55 -6.45 5.48
CA MET A 27 3.01 -5.74 4.34
C MET A 27 3.99 -4.69 3.81
N MET A 28 3.94 -4.47 2.51
CA MET A 28 4.66 -3.39 1.85
C MET A 28 3.74 -2.65 0.88
N LEU A 29 3.90 -1.33 0.80
CA LEU A 29 3.27 -0.49 -0.20
C LEU A 29 4.15 -0.44 -1.45
N TYR A 30 3.63 -0.96 -2.55
CA TYR A 30 4.25 -0.86 -3.87
C TYR A 30 3.70 0.35 -4.61
N VAL A 31 4.58 1.19 -5.13
CA VAL A 31 4.24 2.42 -5.88
C VAL A 31 4.97 2.49 -7.22
N TYR A 32 4.57 3.41 -8.09
CA TYR A 32 5.28 3.64 -9.35
C TYR A 32 6.72 4.18 -9.13
N PRO A 33 7.68 3.86 -10.01
CA PRO A 33 9.05 4.37 -9.94
C PRO A 33 9.07 5.88 -10.16
N GLY A 34 9.42 6.64 -9.13
CA GLY A 34 9.34 8.12 -9.13
C GLY A 34 8.17 8.68 -8.32
N SER A 35 7.45 7.85 -7.57
CA SER A 35 6.51 8.33 -6.55
C SER A 35 7.27 9.06 -5.43
N PRO A 36 6.79 10.23 -4.97
CA PRO A 36 7.39 10.92 -3.81
C PRO A 36 7.39 10.08 -2.53
N LEU A 37 6.55 9.05 -2.45
CA LEU A 37 6.52 8.12 -1.31
C LEU A 37 7.79 7.26 -1.21
N LEU A 38 8.54 7.12 -2.30
CA LEU A 38 9.81 6.37 -2.30
C LEU A 38 10.93 7.13 -1.59
N GLU A 39 10.89 8.46 -1.59
CA GLU A 39 11.92 9.30 -0.93
C GLU A 39 11.91 9.09 0.59
N GLU A 40 10.71 8.93 1.18
CA GLU A 40 10.57 8.64 2.61
C GLU A 40 10.82 7.16 2.93
N GLY A 41 10.59 6.25 1.98
CA GLY A 41 10.79 4.80 2.12
C GLY A 41 9.80 4.09 3.06
N TYR A 42 8.95 4.84 3.76
CA TYR A 42 7.91 4.31 4.64
C TYR A 42 6.74 5.29 4.79
N VAL A 43 5.60 4.78 5.27
CA VAL A 43 4.44 5.56 5.69
C VAL A 43 4.11 5.20 7.14
N LYS A 44 4.10 6.20 8.02
CA LYS A 44 3.56 6.05 9.38
C LYS A 44 2.04 6.10 9.33
N THR A 45 1.41 5.07 9.88
CA THR A 45 -0.05 4.95 9.96
C THR A 45 -0.45 4.67 11.41
N LYS A 46 -1.72 4.86 11.74
CA LYS A 46 -2.25 4.49 13.07
C LYS A 46 -2.14 2.98 13.39
N TYR A 47 -1.92 2.13 12.38
CA TYR A 47 -1.74 0.70 12.56
C TYR A 47 -0.27 0.28 12.69
N GLY A 48 0.67 1.21 12.44
CA GLY A 48 2.10 0.94 12.43
C GLY A 48 2.80 1.54 11.21
N VAL A 49 4.04 1.12 10.98
CA VAL A 49 4.86 1.56 9.85
C VAL A 49 4.63 0.64 8.65
N LEU A 50 4.30 1.21 7.50
CA LEU A 50 4.18 0.51 6.23
C LEU A 50 5.39 0.86 5.36
N VAL A 51 6.24 -0.12 5.05
CA VAL A 51 7.41 0.09 4.20
C VAL A 51 6.96 0.35 2.76
N VAL A 52 7.59 1.32 2.10
CA VAL A 52 7.31 1.68 0.71
C VAL A 52 8.43 1.14 -0.17
N THR A 53 8.05 0.51 -1.27
CA THR A 53 8.96 0.02 -2.31
C THR A 53 8.38 0.33 -3.68
N GLU A 54 9.22 0.32 -4.70
CA GLU A 54 8.77 0.54 -6.07
C GLU A 54 8.36 -0.78 -6.73
N ASN A 55 7.41 -0.68 -7.66
CA ASN A 55 7.19 -1.69 -8.68
C ASN A 55 7.67 -1.12 -10.03
N PRO A 56 8.78 -1.62 -10.61
CA PRO A 56 9.33 -1.13 -11.87
C PRO A 56 8.35 -1.11 -13.04
N TRP A 57 7.31 -1.96 -12.99
CA TRP A 57 6.30 -2.10 -14.04
C TRP A 57 5.01 -1.32 -13.74
N ALA A 58 4.91 -0.64 -12.59
CA ALA A 58 3.74 0.14 -12.23
C ALA A 58 3.73 1.49 -12.96
N THR A 59 2.58 1.83 -13.55
CA THR A 59 2.37 3.13 -14.21
C THR A 59 2.12 4.23 -13.19
N LYS A 60 2.36 5.49 -13.59
CA LYS A 60 2.15 6.67 -12.72
C LYS A 60 0.77 6.65 -12.08
N GLY A 61 0.72 6.90 -10.77
CA GLY A 61 -0.52 6.88 -9.98
C GLY A 61 -0.97 5.49 -9.53
N THR A 62 -0.23 4.43 -9.85
CA THR A 62 -0.48 3.09 -9.33
C THR A 62 0.14 2.92 -7.94
N ALA A 63 -0.68 2.45 -6.98
CA ALA A 63 -0.23 2.07 -5.65
C ALA A 63 -1.07 0.91 -5.10
N TYR A 64 -0.41 -0.07 -4.50
CA TYR A 64 -1.07 -1.22 -3.86
C TYR A 64 -0.26 -1.76 -2.70
N ILE A 65 -0.94 -2.37 -1.73
CA ILE A 65 -0.33 -3.07 -0.61
C ILE A 65 -0.23 -4.54 -0.99
N ARG A 66 0.92 -5.16 -0.71
CA ARG A 66 1.14 -6.59 -0.86
C ARG A 66 1.63 -7.19 0.44
N GLU A 67 1.14 -8.38 0.75
CA GLU A 67 1.55 -9.23 1.87
C GLU A 67 2.00 -10.58 1.30
N GLU A 68 3.20 -11.03 1.66
CA GLU A 68 3.62 -12.40 1.38
C GLU A 68 3.12 -13.33 2.48
N THR A 69 2.45 -14.41 2.08
CA THR A 69 1.87 -15.39 3.01
C THR A 69 2.34 -16.79 2.66
N SER A 70 2.16 -17.74 3.59
CA SER A 70 2.49 -19.15 3.35
C SER A 70 1.71 -19.80 2.20
N LYS A 71 0.61 -19.18 1.74
CA LYS A 71 -0.24 -19.66 0.65
C LYS A 71 -0.09 -18.84 -0.65
N GLY A 72 0.93 -17.98 -0.73
CA GLY A 72 1.15 -17.05 -1.84
C GLY A 72 0.98 -15.59 -1.42
N SER A 73 0.72 -14.68 -2.36
CA SER A 73 0.63 -13.25 -2.07
C SER A 73 -0.81 -12.75 -1.99
N ALA A 74 -1.10 -11.89 -1.01
CA ALA A 74 -2.34 -11.11 -0.95
C ALA A 74 -2.06 -9.66 -1.39
N PHE A 75 -3.02 -9.04 -2.09
CA PHE A 75 -2.89 -7.66 -2.55
C PHE A 75 -4.16 -6.84 -2.29
N ALA A 76 -3.97 -5.52 -2.12
CA ALA A 76 -5.05 -4.55 -2.01
C ALA A 76 -4.67 -3.23 -2.68
N TRP A 77 -5.53 -2.72 -3.55
CA TRP A 77 -5.30 -1.47 -4.27
C TRP A 77 -5.48 -0.25 -3.35
N VAL A 78 -4.50 0.66 -3.37
CA VAL A 78 -4.57 1.95 -2.68
C VAL A 78 -5.01 3.04 -3.63
N SER A 79 -4.51 3.03 -4.86
CA SER A 79 -5.02 3.89 -5.90
C SER A 79 -6.21 3.25 -6.62
N ARG A 80 -7.12 4.10 -7.10
CA ARG A 80 -8.18 3.65 -8.00
C ARG A 80 -7.50 3.19 -9.28
N ARG A 81 -7.39 1.88 -9.49
CA ARG A 81 -7.40 1.34 -10.84
C ARG A 81 -8.68 1.91 -11.45
N GLN A 82 -8.57 2.84 -12.41
CA GLN A 82 -9.66 3.04 -13.37
C GLN A 82 -9.80 1.69 -14.04
N VAL A 83 -10.66 0.84 -13.49
CA VAL A 83 -11.20 -0.29 -14.24
C VAL A 83 -12.09 0.41 -15.24
N THR A 84 -11.54 0.73 -16.42
CA THR A 84 -12.33 1.07 -17.58
C THR A 84 -13.32 -0.08 -17.74
N LYS A 85 -14.60 0.23 -17.51
CA LYS A 85 -15.71 -0.64 -17.89
C LYS A 85 -15.73 -0.79 -19.40
#